data_AF-A0AAW6WE40-F1
#
_entry.id   AF-A0AAW6WE40-F1
#
_cell.length_a   1.000
_cell.length_b   1.000
_cell.length_c   1.000
_cell.angle_alpha   90.00
_cell.angle_beta   90.00
_cell.angle_gamma   90.00
#
_symmetry.space_group_name_H-M   'P 1'
#
loop_
_entity.id
_entity.type
_entity.pdbx_description
1 polymer ?
#
loop_
_entity_poly.entity_id
_entity_poly.type
_entity_poly.pdbx_seq_one_letter_code
_entity_poly.pdbx_strand_id
1 'polypeptide(L)'
;SLSLIAKQHRISIPTVQRILKQGYLSYEISKKSLPKVLCFDEFKSTKDSDGAMSFLFMDGISHKILDIVENRKLPALVLIVILKQL
;
A
#
# COMPACT_ATOMS: atom_id res chain seq x y z
N SER A 1 7.74 -15.56 -7.88
CA SER A 1 7.76 -14.59 -8.99
C SER A 1 6.54 -14.78 -9.90
N LEU A 2 6.19 -13.80 -10.75
CA LEU A 2 5.11 -13.96 -11.73
C LEU A 2 5.32 -15.20 -12.64
N SER A 3 6.57 -15.46 -13.02
CA SER A 3 6.95 -16.64 -13.83
C SER A 3 6.67 -17.97 -13.12
N LEU A 4 6.86 -18.04 -11.80
CA LEU A 4 6.57 -19.24 -11.01
C LEU A 4 5.06 -19.56 -11.02
N ILE A 5 4.23 -18.55 -10.74
CA ILE A 5 2.76 -18.68 -10.71
C ILE A 5 2.25 -19.09 -12.10
N ALA A 6 2.74 -18.42 -13.14
CA ALA A 6 2.42 -18.74 -14.53
C ALA A 6 2.73 -20.21 -14.88
N LYS A 7 3.92 -20.69 -14.50
CA LYS A 7 4.34 -22.08 -14.72
C LYS A 7 3.48 -23.08 -13.96
N GLN A 8 3.19 -22.82 -12.68
CA GLN A 8 2.41 -23.72 -11.83
C GLN A 8 0.96 -23.86 -12.32
N HIS A 9 0.38 -22.79 -12.85
CA HIS A 9 -1.01 -22.76 -13.32
C HIS A 9 -1.15 -22.93 -14.84
N ARG A 10 -0.06 -23.17 -15.58
CA ARG A 10 -0.04 -23.30 -17.05
C ARG A 10 -0.73 -22.13 -17.78
N ILE A 11 -0.54 -20.92 -17.28
CA ILE A 11 -1.08 -19.69 -17.86
C ILE A 11 0.06 -18.74 -18.23
N SER A 12 -0.24 -17.78 -19.11
CA SER A 12 0.75 -16.76 -19.50
C SER A 12 0.97 -15.74 -18.37
N ILE A 13 2.19 -15.19 -18.27
CA ILE A 13 2.52 -14.11 -17.31
C ILE A 13 1.55 -12.92 -17.41
N PRO A 14 1.17 -12.44 -18.61
CA PRO A 14 0.17 -11.37 -18.74
C PRO A 14 -1.19 -11.72 -18.13
N THR A 15 -1.56 -13.00 -18.14
CA THR A 15 -2.81 -13.47 -17.53
C THR A 15 -2.72 -13.41 -16.00
N VAL A 16 -1.59 -13.80 -15.41
CA VAL A 16 -1.35 -13.61 -13.97
C VAL A 16 -1.44 -12.14 -13.59
N GLN A 17 -0.79 -11.25 -14.35
CA GLN A 17 -0.82 -9.79 -14.09
C GLN A 17 -2.24 -9.23 -14.16
N ARG A 18 -3.05 -9.65 -15.15
CA ARG A 18 -4.44 -9.20 -15.29
C ARG A 18 -5.30 -9.61 -14.09
N ILE A 19 -5.16 -10.87 -13.65
CA ILE A 19 -5.88 -11.39 -12.49
C ILE A 19 -5.46 -10.64 -11.22
N LEU A 20 -4.16 -10.43 -11.01
CA LEU A 20 -3.67 -9.62 -9.89
C LEU A 20 -4.28 -8.23 -9.93
N LYS A 21 -4.25 -7.57 -11.10
CA LYS A 21 -4.83 -6.22 -11.30
C LYS A 21 -6.33 -6.17 -10.99
N GLN A 22 -7.09 -7.22 -11.31
CA GLN A 22 -8.50 -7.34 -10.95
C GLN A 22 -8.73 -7.49 -9.44
N GLY A 23 -7.79 -8.10 -8.73
CA GLY A 23 -7.82 -8.25 -7.27
C GLY A 23 -7.42 -7.00 -6.48
N TYR A 24 -6.79 -6.01 -7.13
CA TYR A 24 -6.56 -4.68 -6.53
C TYR A 24 -7.87 -3.90 -6.54
N LEU A 25 -8.76 -4.19 -5.60
CA LEU A 25 -9.81 -3.26 -5.21
C LEU A 25 -9.14 -2.02 -4.62
N SER A 26 -9.64 -0.82 -4.96
CA SER A 26 -9.18 0.41 -4.31
C SER A 26 -9.38 0.24 -2.81
N TYR A 27 -8.29 0.22 -2.06
CA TYR A 27 -8.36 0.15 -0.61
C TYR A 27 -8.91 1.49 -0.11
N GLU A 28 -10.23 1.52 0.11
CA GLU A 28 -10.92 2.62 0.76
C GLU A 28 -10.52 2.60 2.24
N ILE A 29 -9.67 3.54 2.65
CA ILE A 29 -9.36 3.74 4.07
C ILE A 29 -10.65 4.16 4.76
N SER A 30 -11.12 3.34 5.69
CA SER A 30 -12.35 3.64 6.42
C SER A 30 -12.13 4.89 7.29
N LYS A 31 -12.80 5.99 6.90
CA LYS A 31 -12.73 7.29 7.58
C LYS A 31 -13.43 7.34 8.94
N LYS A 32 -13.68 6.18 9.57
CA LYS A 32 -14.60 6.10 10.72
C LYS A 32 -13.94 6.43 12.05
N SER A 33 -12.68 6.06 12.24
CA SER A 33 -11.92 6.39 13.45
C SER A 33 -10.43 6.09 13.30
N LEU A 34 -9.59 6.89 13.95
CA LEU A 34 -8.18 6.60 14.14
C LEU A 34 -8.00 5.35 15.04
N PRO A 35 -7.09 4.42 14.71
CA PRO A 35 -6.74 3.33 15.62
C PRO A 35 -6.25 3.85 16.97
N LYS A 36 -6.47 3.06 18.02
CA LYS A 36 -5.99 3.37 19.38
C LYS A 36 -4.46 3.40 19.45
N VAL A 37 -3.80 2.56 18.65
CA VAL A 37 -2.35 2.49 18.53
C VAL A 37 -2.03 2.58 17.05
N LEU A 38 -1.19 3.54 16.67
CA LEU A 38 -0.77 3.76 15.31
C LEU A 38 0.74 3.51 15.20
N CYS A 39 1.13 2.61 14.32
CA CYS A 39 2.52 2.29 14.05
C CYS A 39 2.93 2.90 12.71
N PHE A 40 4.17 3.37 12.63
CA PHE A 40 4.75 4.02 11.46
C PHE A 40 6.06 3.35 11.09
N ASP A 41 6.34 3.28 9.78
CA ASP A 41 7.62 2.77 9.27
C ASP A 41 7.99 3.46 7.94
N GLU A 42 9.26 3.37 7.57
CA GLU A 42 9.81 3.91 6.33
C GLU A 42 10.67 2.86 5.61
N PHE A 43 10.34 2.57 4.34
CA PHE A 43 10.99 1.51 3.57
C PHE A 43 11.29 1.94 2.12
N LYS A 44 12.24 1.27 1.47
CA LYS A 44 12.50 1.44 0.03
C LYS A 44 11.52 0.59 -0.77
N SER A 45 10.63 1.22 -1.56
CA SER A 45 9.57 0.51 -2.29
C SER A 45 10.06 -0.12 -3.60
N THR A 46 10.33 0.68 -4.63
CA THR A 46 10.79 0.20 -5.94
C THR A 46 11.95 1.06 -6.44
N LYS A 47 12.67 0.59 -7.47
CA LYS A 47 13.77 1.35 -8.07
C LYS A 47 13.31 2.62 -8.80
N ASP A 48 12.02 2.69 -9.13
CA ASP A 48 11.41 3.74 -9.95
C ASP A 48 10.60 4.76 -9.12
N SER A 49 10.65 4.68 -7.78
CA SER A 49 9.95 5.64 -6.93
C SER A 49 10.66 7.00 -6.91
N ASP A 50 9.94 8.05 -7.28
CA ASP A 50 10.43 9.44 -7.37
C ASP A 50 10.94 9.97 -6.03
N GLY A 51 10.45 9.40 -4.92
CA GLY A 51 11.01 9.52 -3.59
C GLY A 51 11.84 8.29 -3.24
N ALA A 52 13.09 8.49 -2.78
CA ALA A 52 13.99 7.39 -2.43
C ALA A 52 13.48 6.42 -1.32
N MET A 53 12.35 6.72 -0.67
CA MET A 53 11.71 5.90 0.36
C MET A 53 10.20 6.19 0.39
N SER A 54 9.41 5.17 0.71
CA SER A 54 7.98 5.21 0.98
C SER A 54 7.71 5.16 2.49
N PHE A 55 6.63 5.77 2.92
CA PHE A 55 6.15 5.80 4.30
C PHE A 55 4.94 4.88 4.46
N LEU A 56 4.90 4.07 5.51
CA LEU A 56 3.84 3.13 5.82
C LEU A 56 3.25 3.46 7.20
N PHE A 57 1.93 3.32 7.34
CA PHE A 57 1.31 3.30 8.67
C PHE A 57 0.24 2.23 8.79
N MET A 58 0.08 1.71 10.01
CA MET A 58 -0.78 0.57 10.31
C MET A 58 -1.38 0.67 11.72
N ASP A 59 -2.53 0.02 11.90
CA ASP A 59 -3.10 -0.18 13.23
C ASP A 59 -2.21 -1.11 14.04
N GLY A 60 -1.70 -0.63 15.17
CA GLY A 60 -0.82 -1.37 16.07
C GLY A 60 -1.50 -2.50 16.84
N ILE A 61 -2.84 -2.58 16.82
CA ILE A 61 -3.59 -3.66 17.46
C ILE A 61 -3.94 -4.75 16.45
N SER A 62 -4.60 -4.40 15.34
CA SER A 62 -5.01 -5.39 14.33
C SER A 62 -3.89 -5.78 13.36
N HIS A 63 -2.76 -5.06 13.41
CA HIS A 63 -1.66 -5.16 12.47
C HIS A 63 -2.07 -4.97 11.00
N LYS A 64 -3.18 -4.27 10.75
CA LYS A 64 -3.64 -3.96 9.39
C LYS A 64 -2.98 -2.70 8.88
N ILE A 65 -2.39 -2.81 7.68
CA ILE A 65 -1.86 -1.67 6.93
C ILE A 65 -3.02 -0.73 6.60
N LEU A 66 -2.84 0.54 6.94
CA LEU A 66 -3.81 1.59 6.62
C LEU A 66 -3.44 2.26 5.31
N ASP A 67 -2.19 2.66 5.11
CA ASP A 67 -1.78 3.26 3.84
C ASP A 67 -0.27 3.20 3.63
N ILE A 68 0.12 3.40 2.37
CA ILE A 68 1.51 3.57 1.95
C ILE A 68 1.59 4.85 1.11
N VAL A 69 2.42 5.79 1.55
CA VAL A 69 2.66 7.07 0.90
C VAL A 69 4.02 7.05 0.24
N GLU A 70 4.05 7.14 -1.09
CA GLU A 70 5.30 7.08 -1.86
C GLU A 70 6.14 8.38 -1.77
N ASN A 71 5.56 9.48 -1.30
CA ASN A 71 6.23 10.78 -1.25
C ASN A 71 6.23 11.38 0.17
N ARG A 72 7.44 11.70 0.64
CA ARG A 72 7.73 12.21 2.00
C ARG A 72 7.50 13.71 2.17
N LYS A 73 7.03 14.43 1.15
CA LYS A 73 6.78 15.86 1.26
C LYS A 73 5.68 16.14 2.29
N LEU A 74 5.98 17.00 3.26
CA LEU A 74 5.11 17.44 4.37
C LEU A 74 3.64 17.68 3.97
N PRO A 75 3.33 18.35 2.83
CA PRO A 75 1.96 18.50 2.36
C PRO A 75 1.24 17.16 2.14
N ALA A 76 1.91 16.15 1.57
CA ALA A 76 1.32 14.84 1.33
C ALA A 76 1.03 14.08 2.63
N LEU A 77 1.91 14.19 3.63
CA LEU A 77 1.73 13.50 4.92
C LEU A 77 0.63 14.15 5.77
N VAL A 78 0.59 15.49 5.83
CA VAL A 78 -0.45 16.24 6.56
C VAL A 78 -1.82 16.05 5.90
N LEU A 79 -1.88 16.09 4.56
CA LEU A 79 -3.11 15.87 3.81
C LEU A 79 -3.68 14.47 4.06
N ILE A 80 -2.83 13.43 4.11
CA ILE A 80 -3.29 12.04 4.24
C ILE A 80 -3.69 11.72 5.68
N VAL A 81 -2.92 12.15 6.69
CA VAL A 81 -3.27 11.86 8.08
C VAL A 81 -4.50 12.67 8.53
N ILE A 82 -4.66 13.91 8.06
CA ILE A 82 -5.77 14.78 8.46
C ILE A 82 -7.02 14.58 7.58
N LEU A 83 -6.91 14.50 6.24
CA LEU A 83 -8.10 14.37 5.37
C LEU A 83 -8.61 12.94 5.16
N LYS A 84 -7.86 11.90 5.52
CA LYS A 84 -8.42 10.53 5.56
C LYS A 84 -9.06 10.20 6.91
N GLN A 85 -8.97 11.10 7.88
CA GLN A 85 -9.61 10.99 9.21
C GLN A 85 -10.74 12.02 9.43
N LEU A 86 -10.93 12.97 8.49
CA LEU A 86 -12.07 13.91 8.43
C LEU A 86 -12.99 13.62 7.23
#